data_AF-K2B1L3-F1
#
_entry.id   AF-K2B1L3-F1
#
_cell.length_a   1.000
_cell.length_b   1.000
_cell.length_c   1.000
_cell.angle_alpha   90.00
_cell.angle_beta   90.00
_cell.angle_gamma   90.00
#
_symmetry.space_group_name_H-M   'P 1'
#
loop_
_entity.id
_entity.type
_entity.pdbx_description
1 polymer ?
#
loop_
_entity_poly.entity_id
_entity_poly.type
_entity_poly.pdbx_seq_one_letter_code
_entity_poly.pdbx_strand_id
1 'polypeptide(L)'
;MERLDLIQRVANIEERNRNVEADKAWETSWLRRVLVAILTYSVIILFFFTAQLPKPFVNAIVPTLGFLLSTLTVSSVKRWWLKKK
;
A
#
# COMPACT_ATOMS: atom_id res chain seq x y z
N MET A 1 3.29 10.20 -42.72
CA MET A 1 4.07 9.18 -41.99
C MET A 1 4.34 9.61 -40.56
N GLU A 2 4.90 10.81 -40.33
CA GLU A 2 5.13 11.40 -38.99
C GLU A 2 3.89 11.47 -38.08
N ARG A 3 2.73 11.91 -38.59
CA ARG A 3 1.50 11.99 -37.77
C ARG A 3 0.97 10.63 -37.32
N LEU A 4 1.18 9.58 -38.11
CA LEU A 4 0.78 8.22 -37.75
C LEU A 4 1.67 7.66 -36.66
N ASP A 5 2.99 7.92 -36.72
CA ASP A 5 3.94 7.56 -35.66
C ASP A 5 3.60 8.25 -34.33
N LEU A 6 3.28 9.54 -34.36
CA LEU A 6 2.88 10.29 -33.17
C LEU A 6 1.59 9.74 -32.54
N ILE A 7 0.57 9.41 -33.35
CA ILE A 7 -0.68 8.80 -32.86
C ILE A 7 -0.39 7.46 -32.19
N GLN A 8 0.44 6.62 -32.81
CA GLN A 8 0.82 5.32 -32.25
C GLN A 8 1.58 5.47 -30.92
N ARG A 9 2.49 6.45 -30.84
CA ARG A 9 3.22 6.75 -29.61
C ARG A 9 2.30 7.24 -28.48
N VAL A 10 1.32 8.09 -28.78
CA VAL A 10 0.33 8.54 -27.79
C VAL A 10 -0.52 7.36 -27.31
N ALA A 11 -1.02 6.52 -28.21
CA ALA A 11 -1.80 5.34 -27.84
C ALA A 11 -1.03 4.39 -26.91
N ASN A 12 0.25 4.15 -27.21
CA ASN A 12 1.12 3.32 -26.37
C ASN A 12 1.37 3.95 -24.97
N ILE A 13 1.47 5.29 -24.90
CA ILE A 13 1.62 6.00 -23.63
C ILE A 13 0.33 5.93 -22.81
N GLU A 14 -0.83 6.14 -23.43
CA GLU A 14 -2.12 6.07 -22.76
C GLU A 14 -2.40 4.67 -22.22
N GLU A 15 -2.10 3.63 -22.99
CA GLU A 15 -2.24 2.24 -22.54
C GLU A 15 -1.36 1.95 -21.31
N ARG A 16 -0.09 2.36 -21.36
CA ARG A 16 0.82 2.22 -20.21
C ARG A 16 0.34 3.01 -19.00
N ASN A 17 -0.11 4.25 -19.20
CA ASN A 17 -0.63 5.09 -18.13
C ASN A 17 -1.87 4.46 -17.50
N ARG A 18 -2.77 3.86 -18.29
CA ARG A 18 -3.94 3.15 -17.77
C ARG A 18 -3.56 2.02 -16.81
N ASN A 19 -2.55 1.22 -17.18
CA ASN A 19 -2.06 0.14 -16.33
C ASN A 19 -1.40 0.69 -15.04
N VAL A 20 -0.58 1.73 -15.16
CA VAL A 20 0.06 2.38 -14.01
C VAL A 20 -0.95 3.00 -13.05
N GLU A 21 -2.00 3.64 -13.55
CA GLU A 21 -3.05 4.22 -12.71
C GLU A 21 -3.90 3.14 -12.03
N ALA A 22 -4.16 2.01 -12.69
CA ALA A 22 -4.81 0.86 -12.06
C ALA A 22 -3.97 0.29 -10.90
N ASP A 23 -2.66 0.14 -11.10
CA ASP A 23 -1.74 -0.30 -10.05
C ASP A 23 -1.71 0.70 -8.88
N LYS A 24 -1.59 2.01 -9.15
CA LYS A 24 -1.65 3.04 -8.10
C LYS A 24 -2.97 3.00 -7.33
N ALA A 25 -4.10 2.80 -8.02
CA ALA A 25 -5.41 2.68 -7.40
C ALA A 25 -5.46 1.45 -6.48
N TRP A 26 -4.95 0.31 -6.93
CA TRP A 26 -4.82 -0.89 -6.09
C TRP A 26 -3.94 -0.62 -4.86
N GLU A 27 -2.77 -0.02 -5.06
CA GLU A 27 -1.81 0.23 -3.99
C GLU A 27 -2.34 1.17 -2.91
N THR A 28 -3.20 2.11 -3.30
CA THR A 28 -3.83 3.08 -2.40
C THR A 28 -5.21 2.63 -1.89
N SER A 29 -5.74 1.53 -2.42
CA SER A 29 -7.06 1.00 -2.07
C SER A 29 -7.14 0.61 -0.59
N TRP A 30 -8.33 0.78 -0.02
CA TRP A 30 -8.59 0.32 1.35
C TRP A 30 -8.61 -1.22 1.44
N LEU A 31 -9.00 -1.90 0.36
CA LEU A 31 -9.00 -3.36 0.30
C LEU A 31 -7.60 -3.93 0.56
N ARG A 32 -6.56 -3.40 -0.11
CA ARG A 32 -5.16 -3.80 0.15
C ARG A 32 -4.79 -3.56 1.61
N ARG A 33 -5.17 -2.41 2.19
CA ARG A 33 -4.84 -2.08 3.59
C ARG A 33 -5.48 -3.04 4.59
N VAL A 34 -6.76 -3.38 4.40
CA VAL A 34 -7.46 -4.36 5.24
C VAL A 34 -6.83 -5.74 5.12
N LEU A 35 -6.51 -6.17 3.89
CA LEU A 35 -5.87 -7.46 3.65
C LEU A 35 -4.51 -7.56 4.34
N VAL A 36 -3.67 -6.52 4.22
CA VAL A 36 -2.38 -6.48 4.92
C VAL A 36 -2.58 -6.46 6.44
N ALA A 37 -3.55 -5.70 6.96
CA ALA A 37 -3.84 -5.67 8.39
C ALA A 37 -4.20 -7.06 8.95
N ILE A 38 -5.07 -7.79 8.25
CA ILE A 38 -5.50 -9.14 8.66
C ILE A 38 -4.32 -10.11 8.63
N LEU A 39 -3.51 -10.07 7.57
CA LEU A 39 -2.33 -10.93 7.45
C LEU A 39 -1.31 -10.62 8.56
N THR A 40 -0.99 -9.36 8.78
CA THR A 40 -0.07 -8.92 9.85
C THR A 40 -0.58 -9.37 11.21
N TYR A 41 -1.86 -9.13 11.52
CA TYR A 41 -2.45 -9.54 12.79
C TYR A 41 -2.38 -11.06 12.99
N SER A 42 -2.70 -11.84 11.94
CA SER A 42 -2.68 -13.29 11.97
C SER A 42 -1.28 -13.84 12.22
N VAL A 43 -0.25 -13.31 11.54
CA VAL A 43 1.14 -13.71 11.71
C VAL A 43 1.64 -13.40 13.13
N ILE A 44 1.30 -12.23 13.67
CA ILE A 44 1.74 -11.83 15.01
C ILE A 44 1.05 -12.69 16.08
N ILE A 45 -0.23 -13.00 15.92
CA ILE A 45 -0.94 -13.94 16.80
C ILE A 45 -0.24 -15.29 16.79
N LEU A 46 0.02 -15.86 15.61
CA LEU A 46 0.71 -17.16 15.49
C LEU A 46 2.06 -17.13 16.21
N PHE A 47 2.85 -16.08 15.99
CA PHE A 47 4.11 -15.89 16.67
C PHE A 47 3.93 -15.84 18.20
N PHE A 48 3.00 -15.03 18.72
CA PHE A 48 2.75 -14.91 20.16
C PHE A 48 2.26 -16.21 20.79
N PHE A 49 1.44 -17.00 20.08
CA PHE A 49 1.05 -18.34 20.51
C PHE A 49 2.25 -19.28 20.60
N THR A 50 3.09 -19.33 19.56
CA THR A 50 4.28 -20.21 19.55
C THR A 50 5.30 -19.82 20.60
N ALA A 51 5.44 -18.52 20.88
CA ALA A 51 6.35 -17.97 21.90
C ALA A 51 5.77 -17.99 23.32
N GLN A 52 4.56 -18.53 23.52
CA GLN A 52 3.85 -18.59 24.81
C GLN A 52 3.73 -17.21 25.50
N LEU A 53 3.56 -16.14 24.71
CA LEU A 53 3.41 -14.79 25.24
C LEU A 53 1.99 -14.58 25.80
N PRO A 54 1.85 -13.82 26.90
CA PRO A 54 0.55 -13.58 27.49
C PRO A 54 -0.35 -12.77 26.55
N LYS A 55 -1.65 -13.05 26.58
CA LYS A 55 -2.69 -12.29 25.85
C LYS A 55 -2.37 -12.06 24.36
N PRO A 56 -2.11 -13.12 23.56
CA PRO A 56 -1.62 -13.00 22.19
C PRO A 56 -2.54 -12.15 21.28
N PHE A 57 -3.86 -12.32 21.40
CA PHE A 57 -4.84 -11.56 20.62
C PHE A 57 -4.85 -10.06 20.93
N VAL A 58 -4.68 -9.68 22.20
CA VAL A 58 -4.69 -8.27 22.61
C VAL A 58 -3.36 -7.62 22.27
N ASN A 59 -2.26 -8.30 22.56
CA ASN A 59 -0.93 -7.76 22.33
C ASN A 59 -0.62 -7.60 20.83
N ALA A 60 -1.21 -8.41 19.96
CA ALA A 60 -1.05 -8.29 18.52
C ALA A 60 -1.71 -7.02 17.94
N ILE A 61 -2.60 -6.35 18.68
CA ILE A 61 -3.25 -5.11 18.24
C ILE A 61 -2.23 -3.97 18.10
N VAL A 62 -1.33 -3.82 19.07
CA VAL A 62 -0.33 -2.73 19.10
C VAL A 62 0.54 -2.69 17.83
N PRO A 63 1.25 -3.77 17.45
CA PRO A 63 2.07 -3.77 16.24
C PRO A 63 1.24 -3.69 14.95
N THR A 64 0.03 -4.26 14.92
CA THR A 64 -0.88 -4.16 13.76
C THR A 64 -1.32 -2.71 13.53
N LEU A 65 -1.71 -2.00 14.60
CA LEU A 65 -2.05 -0.58 14.54
C LEU A 65 -0.84 0.28 14.19
N GLY A 66 0.33 -0.02 14.75
CA GLY A 66 1.58 0.68 14.39
C GLY A 66 1.89 0.59 12.91
N PHE A 67 1.78 -0.62 12.34
CA PHE A 67 1.94 -0.83 10.90
C PHE A 67 0.88 -0.08 10.09
N LEU A 68 -0.41 -0.18 10.45
CA LEU A 68 -1.49 0.54 9.77
C LEU A 68 -1.29 2.06 9.79
N LEU A 69 -0.91 2.64 10.94
CA LEU A 69 -0.61 4.06 11.05
C LEU A 69 0.55 4.46 10.15
N SER A 70 1.60 3.64 10.02
CA SER A 70 2.70 3.91 9.09
C SER A 70 2.22 4.02 7.63
N THR A 71 1.26 3.19 7.21
CA THR A 71 0.71 3.25 5.84
C THR A 71 -0.07 4.54 5.56
N LEU A 72 -0.62 5.17 6.59
CA LEU A 72 -1.37 6.43 6.49
C LEU A 72 -0.46 7.65 6.55
N THR A 73 0.51 7.65 7.48
CA THR A 73 1.36 8.82 7.76
C THR A 73 2.41 9.05 6.69
N VAL A 74 3.05 8.00 6.17
CA VAL A 74 4.16 8.12 5.20
C VAL A 74 3.74 8.87 3.94
N SER A 75 2.52 8.63 3.44
CA SER A 75 2.00 9.32 2.25
C SER A 75 1.78 10.82 2.47
N SER A 76 1.36 11.22 3.67
CA SER A 76 1.15 12.61 4.06
C SER A 76 2.48 13.32 4.31
N VAL A 77 3.43 12.66 4.97
CA VAL A 77 4.80 13.17 5.18
C VAL A 77 5.51 13.39 3.84
N LYS A 78 5.39 12.45 2.90
CA LYS A 78 5.93 12.60 1.53
C LYS A 78 5.36 13.84 0.83
N ARG A 79 4.05 14.06 0.89
CA ARG A 79 3.39 15.24 0.31
C ARG A 79 3.87 16.55 0.94
N TRP A 80 4.03 16.57 2.25
CA TRP A 80 4.57 17.73 2.96
C TRP A 80 6.02 18.04 2.55
N TRP A 81 6.88 17.01 2.44
CA TRP A 81 8.27 17.18 2.04
C TRP A 81 8.40 17.70 0.60
N LEU A 82 7.61 17.16 -0.34
CA LEU A 82 7.60 17.62 -1.73
C LEU A 82 7.12 19.07 -1.90
N LYS A 83 6.27 19.59 -1.00
CA LYS A 83 5.84 21.00 -1.03
C LYS A 83 6.91 21.98 -0.53
N LYS A 84 7.91 21.50 0.22
CA LYS A 84 9.00 22.32 0.75
C LYS A 84 10.23 22.35 -0.17
N LYS A 85 10.28 21.48 -1.17
CA LYS A 85 11.31 21.44 -2.20
C LYS A 85 10.84 22.22 -3.41
#